data_AF-A0A819NXR3-F1
#
_entry.id   AF-A0A819NXR3-F1
#
_cell.length_a   1.000
_cell.length_b   1.000
_cell.length_c   1.000
_cell.angle_alpha   90.00
_cell.angle_beta   90.00
_cell.angle_gamma   90.00
#
_symmetry.space_group_name_H-M   'P 1'
#
loop_
_entity.id
_entity.type
_entity.pdbx_description
1 polymer ?
#
loop_
_entity_poly.entity_id
_entity_poly.type
_entity_poly.pdbx_seq_one_letter_code
_entity_poly.pdbx_strand_id
1 'polypeptide(L)'
;MTRKSKSLALEIGRAVDQVCSPLCAQMFEIVFKEQSSYLSNEQRILLVYYPNEITRYQGNRRQETIERIRHTHLKWFNSWLGEHNTGRPSYVIWSSVMVDIVQHITNILFRIDLDEKISSSDSRNEFRQVANTIKCILLSINQLNPVAIDLAAISLVEELLLILFYFTLDRELVNHLKSLRLVDIMDRLLRTLNKHDEINLQAHRILAIITNEADIKQLQNSARITTIFISFINDAINGGVTDEARLHNSLRSLKD
;
A
#
# COMPACT_ATOMS: atom_id res chain seq x y z
N MET A 1 37.18 5.66 -6.29
CA MET A 1 36.29 5.41 -5.14
C MET A 1 37.04 5.71 -3.84
N THR A 2 36.64 6.77 -3.13
CA THR A 2 37.28 7.23 -1.89
C THR A 2 36.89 6.34 -0.71
N ARG A 3 37.75 6.23 0.32
CA ARG A 3 37.56 5.37 1.52
C ARG A 3 36.18 5.55 2.20
N LYS A 4 35.60 6.77 2.16
CA LYS A 4 34.26 7.08 2.65
C LYS A 4 33.13 6.37 1.88
N SER A 5 33.25 6.21 0.56
CA SER A 5 32.24 5.52 -0.27
C SER A 5 32.15 4.01 0.02
N LYS A 6 33.26 3.39 0.46
CA LYS A 6 33.28 1.97 0.84
C LYS A 6 32.66 1.71 2.23
N SER A 7 32.84 2.63 3.18
CA SER A 7 32.21 2.54 4.52
C SER A 7 30.68 2.59 4.41
N LEU A 8 30.19 3.56 3.64
CA LEU A 8 28.77 3.78 3.43
C LEU A 8 28.08 2.58 2.74
N ALA A 9 28.70 2.02 1.70
CA ALA A 9 28.19 0.83 1.03
C ALA A 9 28.10 -0.40 1.97
N LEU A 10 29.04 -0.53 2.91
CA LEU A 10 29.04 -1.59 3.92
C LEU A 10 27.92 -1.40 4.95
N GLU A 11 27.69 -0.16 5.38
CA GLU A 11 26.61 0.20 6.31
C GLU A 11 25.22 -0.06 5.71
N ILE A 12 25.02 0.26 4.43
CA ILE A 12 23.77 -0.04 3.71
C ILE A 12 23.58 -1.54 3.53
N GLY A 13 24.64 -2.27 3.18
CA GLY A 13 24.58 -3.73 3.08
C GLY A 13 24.11 -4.37 4.40
N ARG A 14 24.65 -3.90 5.53
CA ARG A 14 24.22 -4.33 6.87
C ARG A 14 22.77 -3.96 7.16
N ALA A 15 22.33 -2.75 6.78
CA ALA A 15 20.93 -2.33 6.94
C ALA A 15 19.98 -3.25 6.16
N VAL A 16 20.31 -3.58 4.91
CA VAL A 16 19.54 -4.51 4.08
C VAL A 16 19.50 -5.90 4.70
N ASP A 17 20.65 -6.41 5.18
CA ASP A 17 20.71 -7.71 5.84
C ASP A 17 19.86 -7.76 7.11
N GLN A 18 19.81 -6.68 7.87
CA GLN A 18 18.94 -6.57 9.06
C GLN A 18 17.46 -6.52 8.69
N VAL A 19 17.08 -5.71 7.69
CA VAL A 19 15.70 -5.64 7.18
C VAL A 19 15.26 -6.99 6.64
N CYS A 20 16.13 -7.72 5.94
CA CYS A 20 15.84 -9.05 5.40
C CYS A 20 16.04 -10.20 6.40
N SER A 21 16.31 -9.90 7.67
CA SER A 21 16.60 -10.93 8.66
C SER A 21 15.32 -11.60 9.21
N PRO A 22 15.38 -12.88 9.63
CA PRO A 22 14.27 -13.52 10.33
C PRO A 22 13.84 -12.78 11.61
N LEU A 23 14.78 -12.10 12.27
CA LEU A 23 14.51 -11.30 13.46
C LEU A 23 13.54 -10.14 13.15
N CYS A 24 13.68 -9.52 11.98
CA CYS A 24 12.79 -8.44 11.56
C CYS A 24 11.37 -8.96 11.27
N ALA A 25 11.23 -10.14 10.65
CA ALA A 25 9.93 -10.77 10.45
C ALA A 25 9.25 -11.14 11.78
N GLN A 26 9.99 -11.76 12.71
CA GLN A 26 9.49 -12.08 14.05
C GLN A 26 9.06 -10.84 14.83
N MET A 27 9.78 -9.73 14.68
CA MET A 27 9.41 -8.45 15.28
C MET A 27 8.01 -8.01 14.82
N PHE A 28 7.71 -8.10 13.51
CA PHE A 28 6.38 -7.74 13.02
C PHE A 28 5.29 -8.66 13.54
N GLU A 29 5.55 -9.98 13.59
CA GLU A 29 4.61 -10.96 14.14
C GLU A 29 4.31 -10.70 15.62
N ILE A 30 5.33 -10.37 16.41
CA ILE A 30 5.19 -10.03 17.83
C ILE A 30 4.36 -8.77 18.00
N VAL A 31 4.70 -7.69 17.30
CA VAL A 31 3.94 -6.43 17.40
C VAL A 31 2.48 -6.63 17.00
N PHE A 32 2.24 -7.44 15.97
CA PHE A 32 0.89 -7.75 15.53
C PHE A 32 0.11 -8.57 16.56
N LYS A 33 0.73 -9.63 17.09
CA LYS A 33 0.12 -10.53 18.09
C LYS A 33 -0.14 -9.83 19.42
N GLU A 34 0.80 -8.99 19.87
CA GLU A 34 0.73 -8.30 21.16
C GLU A 34 -0.04 -6.97 21.08
N GLN A 35 -0.31 -6.46 19.87
CA GLN A 35 -0.98 -5.19 19.61
C GLN A 35 -0.34 -4.02 20.36
N SER A 36 1.01 -3.97 20.36
CA SER A 36 1.74 -2.93 21.09
C SER A 36 1.35 -1.53 20.61
N SER A 37 1.27 -0.59 21.54
CA SER A 37 1.09 0.84 21.27
C SER A 37 2.41 1.61 21.20
N TYR A 38 3.54 0.92 21.40
CA TYR A 38 4.88 1.51 21.34
C TYR A 38 5.87 0.62 20.58
N LEU A 39 6.86 1.27 19.98
CA LEU A 39 8.03 0.63 19.37
C LEU A 39 9.26 0.82 20.27
N SER A 40 10.03 -0.25 20.48
CA SER A 40 11.37 -0.16 21.06
C SER A 40 12.30 0.66 20.16
N ASN A 41 13.45 1.08 20.71
CA ASN A 41 14.42 1.85 19.94
C ASN A 41 14.95 1.05 18.74
N GLU A 42 15.22 -0.26 18.90
CA GLU A 42 15.65 -1.10 17.78
C GLU A 42 14.56 -1.20 16.70
N GLN A 43 13.30 -1.34 17.10
CA GLN A 43 12.17 -1.44 16.17
C GLN A 43 11.97 -0.13 15.39
N ARG A 44 12.12 1.03 16.04
CA ARG A 44 12.08 2.35 15.37
C ARG A 44 13.22 2.52 14.37
N ILE A 45 14.43 2.05 14.69
CA ILE A 45 15.56 2.11 13.76
C ILE A 45 15.26 1.28 12.51
N LEU A 46 14.73 0.06 12.69
CA LEU A 46 14.32 -0.80 11.58
C LEU A 46 13.22 -0.15 10.73
N LEU A 47 12.20 0.45 11.37
CA LEU A 47 11.01 0.98 10.71
C LEU A 47 11.18 2.37 10.08
N VAL A 48 11.98 3.25 10.68
CA VAL A 48 12.03 4.67 10.27
C VAL A 48 13.38 5.02 9.64
N TYR A 49 14.47 4.50 10.20
CA TYR A 49 15.82 4.90 9.80
C TYR A 49 16.28 4.16 8.55
N TYR A 50 16.26 2.81 8.56
CA TYR A 50 16.80 2.04 7.44
C TYR A 50 16.10 2.19 6.09
N PRO A 51 14.77 2.36 5.98
CA PRO A 51 14.14 2.61 4.68
C PRO A 51 14.71 3.84 3.99
N ASN A 52 14.89 4.92 4.75
CA ASN A 52 15.42 6.17 4.23
C ASN A 52 16.87 6.03 3.79
N GLU A 53 17.69 5.31 4.56
CA GLU A 53 19.09 5.04 4.21
C GLU A 53 19.24 4.12 2.98
N ILE A 54 18.45 3.04 2.91
CA ILE A 54 18.42 2.13 1.74
C ILE A 54 18.08 2.91 0.46
N THR A 55 17.15 3.86 0.57
CA THR A 55 16.68 4.63 -0.58
C THR A 55 17.67 5.71 -1.03
N ARG A 56 18.34 6.38 -0.09
CA ARG A 56 19.22 7.52 -0.39
C ARG A 56 20.51 7.14 -1.12
N TYR A 57 20.95 5.88 -1.06
CA TYR A 57 22.33 5.54 -1.38
C TYR A 57 22.53 4.41 -2.39
N GLN A 58 21.46 3.96 -3.04
CA GLN A 58 21.59 2.93 -4.06
C GLN A 58 21.68 3.56 -5.44
N GLY A 59 22.91 3.65 -5.94
CA GLY A 59 23.20 3.88 -7.36
C GLY A 59 22.81 2.65 -8.19
N ASN A 60 23.75 2.07 -8.93
CA ASN A 60 23.43 1.04 -9.94
C ASN A 60 22.91 -0.31 -9.40
N ARG A 61 22.93 -0.57 -8.07
CA ARG A 61 22.45 -1.83 -7.45
C ARG A 61 21.07 -1.73 -6.79
N ARG A 62 20.39 -0.61 -7.04
CA ARG A 62 19.11 -0.28 -6.41
C ARG A 62 18.03 -1.32 -6.66
N GLN A 63 17.85 -1.68 -7.92
CA GLN A 63 16.84 -2.64 -8.34
C GLN A 63 17.03 -4.00 -7.66
N GLU A 64 18.25 -4.53 -7.67
CA GLU A 64 18.60 -5.83 -7.06
C GLU A 64 18.30 -5.84 -5.55
N THR A 65 18.64 -4.75 -4.86
CA THR A 65 18.45 -4.66 -3.42
C THR A 65 16.98 -4.58 -3.03
N ILE A 66 16.20 -3.77 -3.76
CA ILE A 66 14.75 -3.67 -3.52
C ILE A 66 14.06 -4.99 -3.83
N GLU A 67 14.42 -5.69 -4.89
CA GLU A 67 13.86 -7.01 -5.19
C GLU A 67 14.18 -8.05 -4.11
N ARG A 68 15.40 -8.01 -3.55
CA ARG A 68 15.75 -8.85 -2.41
C ARG A 68 14.83 -8.57 -1.21
N ILE A 69 14.61 -7.29 -0.89
CA ILE A 69 13.71 -6.91 0.21
C ILE A 69 12.28 -7.35 -0.10
N ARG A 70 11.78 -7.11 -1.32
CA ARG A 70 10.45 -7.56 -1.77
C ARG A 70 10.27 -9.05 -1.61
N HIS A 71 11.21 -9.87 -2.09
CA HIS A 71 11.11 -11.32 -2.00
C HIS A 71 11.01 -11.80 -0.54
N THR A 72 11.79 -11.21 0.37
CA THR A 72 11.73 -11.55 1.79
C THR A 72 10.41 -11.13 2.44
N HIS A 73 10.01 -9.87 2.27
CA HIS A 73 8.88 -9.29 3.00
C HIS A 73 7.53 -9.68 2.41
N LEU A 74 7.41 -9.83 1.09
CA LEU A 74 6.15 -10.22 0.47
C LEU A 74 5.68 -11.60 0.87
N LYS A 75 6.61 -12.56 0.92
CA LYS A 75 6.29 -13.93 1.33
C LYS A 75 5.73 -13.97 2.74
N TRP A 76 6.38 -13.26 3.66
CA TRP A 76 5.91 -13.12 5.04
C TRP A 76 4.56 -12.40 5.09
N PHE A 77 4.43 -11.27 4.40
CA PHE A 77 3.21 -10.46 4.38
C PHE A 77 2.02 -11.22 3.81
N ASN A 78 2.21 -12.00 2.74
CA ASN A 78 1.17 -12.86 2.18
C ASN A 78 0.76 -13.98 3.13
N SER A 79 1.72 -14.61 3.82
CA SER A 79 1.42 -15.62 4.85
C SER A 79 0.58 -15.01 5.95
N TRP A 80 1.01 -13.86 6.48
CA TRP A 80 0.31 -13.14 7.54
C TRP A 80 -1.09 -12.70 7.10
N LEU A 81 -1.23 -12.08 5.91
CA LEU A 81 -2.54 -11.71 5.36
C LEU A 81 -3.45 -12.92 5.18
N GLY A 82 -2.91 -14.05 4.73
CA GLY A 82 -3.65 -15.30 4.52
C GLY A 82 -4.21 -15.89 5.81
N GLU A 83 -3.43 -15.87 6.90
CA GLU A 83 -3.88 -16.31 8.24
C GLU A 83 -5.05 -15.48 8.76
N HIS A 84 -5.04 -14.18 8.45
CA HIS A 84 -6.06 -13.22 8.88
C HIS A 84 -7.22 -13.06 7.88
N ASN A 85 -7.21 -13.80 6.77
CA ASN A 85 -8.26 -13.82 5.73
C ASN A 85 -9.49 -14.68 6.11
N THR A 86 -9.54 -15.29 7.30
CA THR A 86 -10.54 -16.32 7.67
C THR A 86 -11.97 -15.81 7.94
N GLY A 87 -12.33 -14.61 7.49
CA GLY A 87 -13.73 -14.17 7.39
C GLY A 87 -14.47 -14.05 8.73
N ARG A 88 -13.75 -14.04 9.85
CA ARG A 88 -14.30 -13.77 11.19
C ARG A 88 -13.46 -12.68 11.82
N PRO A 89 -13.94 -11.45 11.97
CA PRO A 89 -13.16 -10.48 12.71
C PRO A 89 -13.24 -10.82 14.20
N SER A 90 -12.13 -11.19 14.81
CA SER A 90 -11.77 -10.41 16.00
C SER A 90 -11.18 -9.14 15.41
N TYR A 91 -11.92 -8.03 15.42
CA TYR A 91 -11.40 -6.74 15.00
C TYR A 91 -10.12 -6.48 15.80
N VAL A 92 -8.98 -6.73 15.16
CA VAL A 92 -7.66 -6.44 15.73
C VAL A 92 -7.67 -4.95 15.98
N ILE A 93 -7.41 -4.52 17.21
CA ILE A 93 -7.31 -3.10 17.52
C ILE A 93 -6.11 -2.61 16.72
N TRP A 94 -6.38 -1.87 15.65
CA TRP A 94 -5.36 -1.33 14.78
C TRP A 94 -4.66 -0.20 15.55
N SER A 95 -3.54 -0.53 16.18
CA SER A 95 -2.75 0.47 16.91
C SER A 95 -2.05 1.39 15.92
N SER A 96 -1.67 2.59 16.36
CA SER A 96 -0.85 3.51 15.57
C SER A 96 0.46 2.85 15.11
N VAL A 97 0.99 1.91 15.89
CA VAL A 97 2.19 1.14 15.52
C VAL A 97 1.93 0.20 14.35
N MET A 98 0.75 -0.40 14.26
CA MET A 98 0.40 -1.24 13.10
C MET A 98 0.29 -0.40 11.83
N VAL A 99 -0.27 0.81 11.92
CA VAL A 99 -0.28 1.79 10.82
C VAL A 99 1.15 2.09 10.37
N ASP A 100 2.06 2.41 11.30
CA ASP A 100 3.47 2.67 10.99
C ASP A 100 4.15 1.48 10.28
N ILE A 101 3.86 0.25 10.72
CA ILE A 101 4.40 -0.98 10.13
C ILE A 101 3.86 -1.18 8.72
N VAL A 102 2.55 -1.04 8.51
CA VAL A 102 1.95 -1.21 7.18
C VAL A 102 2.44 -0.12 6.24
N GLN A 103 2.53 1.12 6.70
CA GLN A 103 3.08 2.21 5.92
C GLN A 103 4.55 1.99 5.59
N HIS A 104 5.36 1.47 6.52
CA HIS A 104 6.74 1.08 6.28
C HIS A 104 6.86 -0.01 5.22
N ILE A 105 6.12 -1.11 5.39
CA ILE A 105 6.09 -2.23 4.44
C ILE A 105 5.67 -1.72 3.07
N THR A 106 4.63 -0.89 3.02
CA THR A 106 4.12 -0.32 1.78
C THR A 106 5.17 0.59 1.12
N ASN A 107 5.84 1.45 1.90
CA ASN A 107 6.89 2.31 1.38
C ASN A 107 8.09 1.52 0.87
N ILE A 108 8.55 0.50 1.60
CA ILE A 108 9.68 -0.35 1.19
C ILE A 108 9.33 -1.18 -0.06
N LEU A 109 8.14 -1.78 -0.09
CA LEU A 109 7.75 -2.69 -1.16
C LEU A 109 7.34 -1.95 -2.43
N PHE A 110 6.73 -0.76 -2.28
CA PHE A 110 6.14 0.04 -3.35
C PHE A 110 6.76 1.43 -3.47
N ARG A 111 8.10 1.54 -3.37
CA ARG A 111 8.92 2.73 -3.72
C ARG A 111 8.78 3.19 -5.20
N ILE A 112 7.58 3.14 -5.75
CA ILE A 112 7.22 3.50 -7.11
C ILE A 112 7.28 5.03 -7.29
N ASP A 113 7.24 5.80 -6.20
CA ASP A 113 7.55 7.24 -6.14
C ASP A 113 8.95 7.58 -6.68
N LEU A 114 9.82 6.58 -6.86
CA LEU A 114 11.17 6.75 -7.36
C LEU A 114 11.42 6.01 -8.67
N ASP A 115 10.35 5.72 -9.43
CA ASP A 115 10.36 5.04 -10.72
C ASP A 115 10.89 3.60 -10.68
N GLU A 116 10.85 2.97 -9.51
CA GLU A 116 11.28 1.59 -9.35
C GLU A 116 10.26 0.64 -9.98
N LYS A 117 10.72 -0.17 -10.93
CA LYS A 117 9.88 -1.20 -11.56
C LYS A 117 9.84 -2.44 -10.69
N ILE A 118 8.77 -3.22 -10.76
CA ILE A 118 8.78 -4.59 -10.23
C ILE A 118 9.42 -5.45 -11.32
N SER A 119 10.64 -5.93 -11.08
CA SER A 119 11.42 -6.61 -12.12
C SER A 119 11.21 -8.13 -12.16
N SER A 120 10.92 -8.74 -11.01
CA SER A 120 10.68 -10.18 -10.90
C SER A 120 9.21 -10.54 -11.15
N SER A 121 8.98 -11.60 -11.94
CA SER A 121 7.66 -12.21 -12.11
C SER A 121 7.10 -12.77 -10.80
N ASP A 122 7.99 -13.29 -9.95
CA ASP A 122 7.60 -13.91 -8.68
C ASP A 122 7.06 -12.84 -7.73
N SER A 123 7.76 -11.71 -7.61
CA SER A 123 7.28 -10.57 -6.82
C SER A 123 5.96 -10.02 -7.34
N ARG A 124 5.76 -9.96 -8.68
CA ARG A 124 4.45 -9.59 -9.24
C ARG A 124 3.36 -10.60 -8.87
N ASN A 125 3.65 -11.89 -8.89
CA ASN A 125 2.68 -12.91 -8.48
C ASN A 125 2.34 -12.80 -6.99
N GLU A 126 3.31 -12.54 -6.13
CA GLU A 126 3.08 -12.28 -4.71
C GLU A 126 2.20 -11.03 -4.51
N PHE A 127 2.44 -9.93 -5.24
CA PHE A 127 1.56 -8.76 -5.19
C PHE A 127 0.14 -9.05 -5.70
N ARG A 128 -0.02 -9.89 -6.72
CA ARG A 128 -1.35 -10.35 -7.15
C ARG A 128 -2.05 -11.13 -6.04
N GLN A 129 -1.34 -11.96 -5.29
CA GLN A 129 -1.92 -12.67 -4.13
C GLN A 129 -2.37 -11.68 -3.06
N VAL A 130 -1.56 -10.67 -2.74
CA VAL A 130 -1.95 -9.57 -1.82
C VAL A 130 -3.26 -8.94 -2.31
N ALA A 131 -3.36 -8.56 -3.60
CA ALA A 131 -4.56 -7.94 -4.16
C ALA A 131 -5.82 -8.82 -4.00
N ASN A 132 -5.67 -10.14 -4.22
CA ASN A 132 -6.76 -11.09 -4.05
C ASN A 132 -7.20 -11.19 -2.58
N THR A 133 -6.24 -11.25 -1.65
CA THR A 133 -6.55 -11.31 -0.22
C THR A 133 -7.22 -10.01 0.26
N ILE A 134 -6.70 -8.85 -0.14
CA ILE A 134 -7.32 -7.56 0.16
C ILE A 134 -8.77 -7.51 -0.36
N LYS A 135 -9.01 -7.94 -1.59
CA LYS A 135 -10.37 -8.04 -2.15
C LYS A 135 -11.28 -8.88 -1.25
N CYS A 136 -10.84 -10.06 -0.81
CA CYS A 136 -11.62 -10.94 0.04
C CYS A 136 -11.95 -10.30 1.39
N ILE A 137 -10.99 -9.59 2.00
CA ILE A 137 -11.19 -8.85 3.25
C ILE A 137 -12.23 -7.74 3.06
N LEU A 138 -12.05 -6.88 2.05
CA LEU A 138 -12.98 -5.78 1.76
C LEU A 138 -14.40 -6.28 1.44
N LEU A 139 -14.52 -7.40 0.71
CA LEU A 139 -15.80 -8.04 0.43
C LEU A 139 -16.47 -8.53 1.73
N SER A 140 -15.70 -9.16 2.61
CA SER A 140 -16.20 -9.66 3.90
C SER A 140 -16.68 -8.52 4.79
N ILE A 141 -15.92 -7.42 4.87
CA ILE A 141 -16.31 -6.21 5.61
C ILE A 141 -17.63 -5.66 5.07
N ASN A 142 -17.76 -5.51 3.74
CA ASN A 142 -18.98 -5.04 3.09
C ASN A 142 -20.19 -5.95 3.36
N GLN A 143 -20.00 -7.26 3.40
CA GLN A 143 -21.06 -8.23 3.65
C GLN A 143 -21.52 -8.23 5.12
N LEU A 144 -20.58 -8.09 6.05
CA LEU A 144 -20.86 -8.01 7.48
C LEU A 144 -21.51 -6.67 7.87
N ASN A 145 -21.21 -5.60 7.11
CA ASN A 145 -21.62 -4.24 7.42
C ASN A 145 -22.35 -3.58 6.23
N PRO A 146 -23.54 -4.07 5.84
CA PRO A 146 -24.22 -3.64 4.61
C PRO A 146 -24.79 -2.22 4.66
N VAL A 147 -24.92 -1.61 5.84
CA VAL A 147 -25.56 -0.30 6.04
C VAL A 147 -24.54 0.78 6.42
N ALA A 148 -23.68 0.48 7.40
CA ALA A 148 -22.63 1.37 7.87
C ALA A 148 -21.45 0.50 8.31
N ILE A 149 -20.23 0.91 7.96
CA ILE A 149 -19.04 0.18 8.37
C ILE A 149 -18.86 0.24 9.90
N ASP A 150 -18.31 -0.82 10.48
CA ASP A 150 -17.83 -0.79 11.85
C ASP A 150 -16.68 0.23 11.98
N LEU A 151 -16.76 1.11 12.99
CA LEU A 151 -15.70 2.09 13.29
C LEU A 151 -14.35 1.40 13.51
N ALA A 152 -14.35 0.20 14.11
CA ALA A 152 -13.13 -0.57 14.34
C ALA A 152 -12.47 -1.07 13.04
N ALA A 153 -13.22 -1.11 11.93
CA ALA A 153 -12.72 -1.55 10.63
C ALA A 153 -12.19 -0.41 9.76
N ILE A 154 -12.41 0.86 10.13
CA ILE A 154 -12.06 2.04 9.32
C ILE A 154 -10.56 2.06 8.99
N SER A 155 -9.69 2.01 10.01
CA SER A 155 -8.24 2.08 9.82
C SER A 155 -7.72 0.93 8.96
N LEU A 156 -8.29 -0.26 9.11
CA LEU A 156 -7.96 -1.39 8.24
C LEU A 156 -8.36 -1.11 6.79
N VAL A 157 -9.55 -0.57 6.54
CA VAL A 157 -10.00 -0.24 5.17
C VAL A 157 -9.13 0.85 4.54
N GLU A 158 -8.74 1.87 5.29
CA GLU A 158 -7.81 2.91 4.82
C GLU A 158 -6.50 2.31 4.31
N GLU A 159 -5.86 1.47 5.13
CA GLU A 159 -4.59 0.84 4.78
C GLU A 159 -4.71 -0.10 3.58
N LEU A 160 -5.76 -0.92 3.54
CA LEU A 160 -6.02 -1.84 2.42
C LEU A 160 -6.23 -1.09 1.11
N LEU A 161 -6.96 0.03 1.14
CA LEU A 161 -7.15 0.88 -0.04
C LEU A 161 -5.85 1.61 -0.41
N LEU A 162 -5.05 2.05 0.55
CA LEU A 162 -3.74 2.64 0.28
C LEU A 162 -2.82 1.66 -0.45
N ILE A 163 -2.76 0.40 -0.02
CA ILE A 163 -2.00 -0.66 -0.70
C ILE A 163 -2.49 -0.88 -2.13
N LEU A 164 -3.81 -1.00 -2.33
CA LEU A 164 -4.40 -1.14 -3.67
C LEU A 164 -4.11 0.08 -4.57
N PHE A 165 -4.10 1.29 -4.00
CA PHE A 165 -3.71 2.49 -4.72
C PHE A 165 -2.25 2.41 -5.20
N TYR A 166 -1.30 1.95 -4.38
CA TYR A 166 0.08 1.77 -4.86
C TYR A 166 0.18 0.77 -6.02
N PHE A 167 -0.68 -0.25 -6.08
CA PHE A 167 -0.69 -1.22 -7.18
C PHE A 167 -1.14 -0.58 -8.50
N THR A 168 -1.88 0.53 -8.43
CA THR A 168 -2.30 1.27 -9.62
C THR A 168 -1.15 1.97 -10.36
N LEU A 169 0.03 2.05 -9.75
CA LEU A 169 1.22 2.65 -10.34
C LEU A 169 2.01 1.69 -11.24
N ASP A 170 1.70 0.38 -11.18
CA ASP A 170 2.30 -0.65 -12.05
C ASP A 170 1.26 -1.16 -13.06
N ARG A 171 1.60 -1.08 -14.36
CA ARG A 171 0.68 -1.42 -15.45
C ARG A 171 0.22 -2.89 -15.44
N GLU A 172 1.08 -3.83 -15.06
CA GLU A 172 0.70 -5.24 -15.00
C GLU A 172 -0.23 -5.51 -13.82
N LEU A 173 0.02 -4.85 -12.67
CA LEU A 173 -0.87 -4.93 -11.52
C LEU A 173 -2.21 -4.25 -11.80
N VAL A 174 -2.26 -3.10 -12.50
CA VAL A 174 -3.51 -2.46 -12.94
C VAL A 174 -4.39 -3.43 -13.72
N ASN A 175 -3.81 -4.16 -14.68
CA ASN A 175 -4.56 -5.15 -15.46
C ASN A 175 -5.13 -6.26 -14.57
N HIS A 176 -4.37 -6.68 -13.56
CA HIS A 176 -4.88 -7.63 -12.57
C HIS A 176 -6.03 -7.03 -11.74
N LEU A 177 -5.88 -5.81 -11.22
CA LEU A 177 -6.91 -5.13 -10.44
C LEU A 177 -8.23 -4.98 -11.22
N LYS A 178 -8.16 -4.67 -12.53
CA LYS A 178 -9.33 -4.63 -13.42
C LYS A 178 -10.08 -5.96 -13.46
N SER A 179 -9.36 -7.08 -13.42
CA SER A 179 -9.97 -8.43 -13.38
C SER A 179 -10.67 -8.76 -12.07
N LEU A 180 -10.37 -8.04 -10.97
CA LEU A 180 -10.85 -8.36 -9.63
C LEU A 180 -12.28 -7.87 -9.33
N ARG A 181 -12.92 -7.14 -10.25
CA ARG A 181 -14.26 -6.53 -10.07
C ARG A 181 -14.35 -5.66 -8.81
N LEU A 182 -13.31 -4.87 -8.56
CA LEU A 182 -13.23 -4.00 -7.37
C LEU A 182 -14.24 -2.84 -7.41
N VAL A 183 -14.75 -2.48 -8.60
CA VAL A 183 -15.70 -1.38 -8.79
C VAL A 183 -16.93 -1.52 -7.88
N ASP A 184 -17.57 -2.69 -7.88
CA ASP A 184 -18.76 -2.95 -7.06
C ASP A 184 -18.47 -2.90 -5.55
N ILE A 185 -17.28 -3.36 -5.16
CA ILE A 185 -16.83 -3.36 -3.76
C ILE A 185 -16.62 -1.92 -3.29
N MET A 186 -15.97 -1.10 -4.11
CA MET A 186 -15.69 0.31 -3.80
C MET A 186 -16.95 1.17 -3.81
N ASP A 187 -17.86 0.96 -4.76
CA ASP A 187 -19.13 1.69 -4.80
C ASP A 187 -19.97 1.42 -3.55
N ARG A 188 -19.97 0.18 -3.04
CA ARG A 188 -20.62 -0.15 -1.76
C ARG A 188 -19.94 0.52 -0.57
N LEU A 189 -18.61 0.47 -0.49
CA LEU A 189 -17.84 1.13 0.58
C LEU A 189 -18.14 2.64 0.62
N LEU A 190 -18.14 3.31 -0.53
CA LEU A 190 -18.39 4.75 -0.63
C LEU A 190 -19.79 5.16 -0.14
N ARG A 191 -20.78 4.26 -0.22
CA ARG A 191 -22.13 4.49 0.31
C ARG A 191 -22.21 4.30 1.82
N THR A 192 -21.53 3.28 2.36
CA THR A 192 -21.59 2.92 3.78
C THR A 192 -20.73 3.83 4.67
N LEU A 193 -19.74 4.54 4.10
CA LEU A 193 -18.76 5.37 4.79
C LEU A 193 -18.99 6.88 4.65
N ASN A 194 -20.23 7.31 4.40
CA ASN A 194 -20.55 8.69 4.07
C ASN A 194 -19.81 9.69 5.00
N LYS A 195 -18.84 10.44 4.44
CA LYS A 195 -17.93 11.42 5.08
C LYS A 195 -16.55 10.93 5.60
N HIS A 196 -16.05 9.76 5.21
CA HIS A 196 -14.66 9.40 5.50
C HIS A 196 -13.69 9.84 4.39
N ASP A 197 -12.96 10.93 4.60
CA ASP A 197 -12.21 11.60 3.52
C ASP A 197 -11.08 10.75 2.93
N GLU A 198 -10.29 10.05 3.75
CA GLU A 198 -9.17 9.24 3.25
C GLU A 198 -9.65 8.00 2.47
N ILE A 199 -10.61 7.23 3.00
CA ILE A 199 -11.23 6.11 2.28
C ILE A 199 -11.84 6.60 0.97
N ASN A 200 -12.57 7.71 1.00
CA ASN A 200 -13.12 8.30 -0.21
C ASN A 200 -11.99 8.62 -1.19
N LEU A 201 -10.94 9.34 -0.78
CA LEU A 201 -9.83 9.72 -1.64
C LEU A 201 -9.19 8.49 -2.33
N GLN A 202 -8.84 7.46 -1.55
CA GLN A 202 -8.17 6.28 -2.10
C GLN A 202 -9.09 5.44 -3.00
N ALA A 203 -10.34 5.21 -2.60
CA ALA A 203 -11.31 4.49 -3.42
C ALA A 203 -11.55 5.19 -4.77
N HIS A 204 -11.70 6.52 -4.75
CA HIS A 204 -11.87 7.30 -5.98
C HIS A 204 -10.63 7.28 -6.87
N ARG A 205 -9.42 7.37 -6.31
CA ARG A 205 -8.16 7.25 -7.06
C ARG A 205 -8.03 5.90 -7.76
N ILE A 206 -8.37 4.82 -7.06
CA ILE A 206 -8.31 3.48 -7.65
C ILE A 206 -9.35 3.35 -8.76
N LEU A 207 -10.60 3.74 -8.49
CA LEU A 207 -11.68 3.73 -9.48
C LEU A 207 -11.30 4.49 -10.75
N ALA A 208 -10.65 5.66 -10.64
CA ALA A 208 -10.23 6.44 -11.79
C ALA A 208 -9.28 5.68 -12.74
N ILE A 209 -8.53 4.69 -12.23
CA ILE A 209 -7.56 3.92 -13.02
C ILE A 209 -8.16 2.59 -13.51
N ILE A 210 -9.01 1.96 -12.70
CA ILE A 210 -9.53 0.62 -13.01
C ILE A 210 -10.89 0.62 -13.72
N THR A 211 -11.64 1.72 -13.68
CA THR A 211 -12.96 1.80 -14.32
C THR A 211 -12.84 1.92 -15.84
N ASN A 212 -13.82 1.33 -16.53
CA ASN A 212 -14.06 1.57 -17.95
C ASN A 212 -15.36 2.37 -18.15
N GLU A 213 -15.67 2.72 -19.39
CA GLU A 213 -16.85 3.53 -19.71
C GLU A 213 -18.19 2.86 -19.30
N ALA A 214 -18.27 1.53 -19.38
CA ALA A 214 -19.47 0.80 -18.96
C ALA A 214 -19.66 0.85 -17.44
N ASP A 215 -18.56 0.75 -16.67
CA ASP A 215 -18.57 0.87 -15.22
C ASP A 215 -19.06 2.26 -14.79
N ILE A 216 -18.53 3.32 -15.42
CA ILE A 216 -18.90 4.72 -15.12
C ILE A 216 -20.41 4.95 -15.28
N LYS A 217 -21.02 4.35 -16.31
CA LYS A 217 -22.47 4.46 -16.58
C LYS A 217 -23.33 3.77 -15.53
N GLN A 218 -22.78 2.82 -14.78
CA GLN A 218 -23.51 2.04 -13.75
C GLN A 218 -23.34 2.60 -12.33
N LEU A 219 -22.33 3.45 -12.11
CA LEU A 219 -22.06 4.06 -10.81
C LEU A 219 -23.12 5.13 -10.46
N GLN A 220 -23.83 4.92 -9.36
CA GLN A 220 -24.87 5.86 -8.90
C GLN A 220 -24.29 7.22 -8.47
N ASN A 221 -23.01 7.28 -8.13
CA ASN A 221 -22.26 8.48 -7.75
C ASN A 221 -21.24 8.92 -8.81
N SER A 222 -21.48 8.63 -10.09
CA SER A 222 -20.59 9.01 -11.20
C SER A 222 -20.18 10.49 -11.16
N ALA A 223 -21.10 11.39 -10.83
CA ALA A 223 -20.82 12.83 -10.70
C ALA A 223 -19.81 13.15 -9.58
N ARG A 224 -19.81 12.40 -8.47
CA ARG A 224 -18.88 12.58 -7.33
C ARG A 224 -17.48 12.07 -7.68
N ILE A 225 -17.38 10.96 -8.42
CA ILE A 225 -16.11 10.47 -8.97
C ILE A 225 -15.52 11.48 -9.96
N THR A 226 -16.33 12.00 -10.87
CA THR A 226 -15.92 13.06 -11.79
C THR A 226 -15.51 14.33 -11.04
N THR A 227 -16.21 14.70 -9.96
CA THR A 227 -15.88 15.90 -9.16
C THR A 227 -14.57 15.73 -8.39
N ILE A 228 -14.29 14.55 -7.83
CA ILE A 228 -12.99 14.27 -7.20
C ILE A 228 -11.88 14.21 -8.24
N PHE A 229 -12.14 13.68 -9.43
CA PHE A 229 -11.18 13.72 -10.54
C PHE A 229 -10.87 15.16 -10.98
N ILE A 230 -11.90 16.00 -11.12
CA ILE A 230 -11.77 17.43 -11.44
C ILE A 230 -11.07 18.17 -10.31
N SER A 231 -11.42 17.91 -9.04
CA SER A 231 -10.78 18.54 -7.88
C SER A 231 -9.33 18.13 -7.77
N PHE A 232 -9.03 16.85 -8.01
CA PHE A 232 -7.66 16.32 -8.02
C PHE A 232 -6.81 16.98 -9.11
N ILE A 233 -7.36 17.13 -10.32
CA ILE A 233 -6.69 17.86 -11.42
C ILE A 233 -6.53 19.35 -11.06
N ASN A 234 -7.56 19.98 -10.50
CA ASN A 234 -7.50 21.39 -10.09
C ASN A 234 -6.48 21.61 -8.98
N ASP A 235 -6.40 20.75 -7.98
CA ASP A 235 -5.41 20.80 -6.90
C ASP A 235 -4.00 20.60 -7.45
N ALA A 236 -3.84 19.74 -8.47
CA ALA A 236 -2.58 19.55 -9.19
C ALA A 236 -2.15 20.77 -10.01
N ILE A 237 -3.11 21.46 -10.65
CA ILE A 237 -2.87 22.66 -11.45
C ILE A 237 -2.60 23.88 -10.55
N ASN A 238 -3.29 23.97 -9.41
CA ASN A 238 -3.26 25.15 -8.53
C ASN A 238 -2.16 25.10 -7.46
N GLY A 239 -1.25 24.12 -7.52
CA GLY A 239 -0.12 24.02 -6.58
C GLY A 239 -0.55 23.67 -5.15
N GLY A 240 -1.61 22.86 -5.01
CA GLY A 240 -2.02 22.30 -3.71
C GLY A 240 -0.89 21.51 -3.05
N VAL A 241 -0.95 21.37 -1.72
CA VAL A 241 0.15 20.89 -0.85
C VAL A 241 0.86 19.67 -1.45
N THR A 242 2.10 19.92 -1.88
CA THR A 242 3.03 18.93 -2.42
C THR A 242 3.62 18.10 -1.29
N ASP A 243 3.07 16.91 -1.06
CA ASP A 243 3.97 15.77 -0.93
C ASP A 243 4.32 15.38 -2.37
N GLU A 244 5.49 15.85 -2.86
CA GLU A 244 5.96 15.77 -4.26
C GLU A 244 5.80 14.37 -4.90
N ALA A 245 5.75 13.30 -4.13
CA ALA A 245 5.51 11.93 -4.61
C ALA A 245 4.05 11.66 -5.05
N ARG A 246 3.04 12.26 -4.40
CA ARG A 246 1.61 11.92 -4.61
C ARG A 246 1.03 12.53 -5.90
N LEU A 247 1.49 13.74 -6.27
CA LEU A 247 1.06 14.44 -7.48
C LEU A 247 1.68 13.84 -8.74
N HIS A 248 2.98 13.57 -8.68
CA HIS A 248 3.74 12.99 -9.78
C HIS A 248 3.21 11.60 -10.16
N ASN A 249 2.90 10.76 -9.16
CA ASN A 249 2.38 9.40 -9.36
C ASN A 249 0.97 9.38 -9.99
N SER A 250 0.11 10.34 -9.64
CA SER A 250 -1.25 10.42 -10.16
C SER A 250 -1.34 11.05 -11.56
N LEU A 251 -0.38 11.89 -11.94
CA LEU A 251 -0.27 12.41 -13.33
C LEU A 251 0.36 11.37 -14.28
N ARG A 252 1.16 10.45 -13.74
CA ARG A 252 1.78 9.37 -14.51
C ARG A 252 0.77 8.31 -14.95
N SER A 253 -0.26 8.03 -14.14
CA SER A 253 -1.35 7.11 -14.49
C SER A 253 -2.26 7.63 -15.61
N LEU A 254 -2.16 8.91 -15.97
CA LEU A 254 -2.90 9.54 -17.07
C LEU A 254 -2.11 9.58 -18.39
N LYS A 255 -0.84 9.16 -18.39
CA LYS A 255 0.08 9.31 -19.54
C LYS A 255 0.20 8.08 -20.45
N ASP A 256 -0.58 7.03 -20.21
CA ASP A 256 -0.67 5.82 -21.06
C ASP A 256 -2.08 5.64 -21.64
#